data_AF-A0A537Z4I2-F1
#
_entry.id   AF-A0A537Z4I2-F1
#
_cell.length_a   1.000
_cell.length_b   1.000
_cell.length_c   1.000
_cell.angle_alpha   90.00
_cell.angle_beta   90.00
_cell.angle_gamma   90.00
#
_symmetry.space_group_name_H-M   'P 1'
#
loop_
_entity.id
_entity.type
_entity.pdbx_description
1 polymer ?
#
loop_
_entity_poly.entity_id
_entity_poly.type
_entity_poly.pdbx_seq_one_letter_code
_entity_poly.pdbx_strand_id
1 'polypeptide(L)'
;MQAPRRAYFLAAVALLTTLVSAGCGGGSGDKAKALLKRGFSESIPSANVSVDVNVSLQGLPTLSQPIRVHIGGPYKSNGQGKLPSLEWGLNFSGAGQTFSAGLVSTGTQAFVKYQGTYYKVDDRIMATLQQAAASRGTSGSRSLKSFGIDPLGWIRDASVQDDATVAGVATKHVAAGVDIGKLFGDLNKVVARAGGAVGAARPQQLTPAVIDQIKSVIHDPKVDVYVGKQDGRIRRAALGLQFSLPQQAQALARGLKGGSMTISVEFAGVGEPQTITAPASSKPLSELAKQLRGLAGLGGLGGSSSSTTAPSTGGRTPSAQQFQRYAKCLGAANPTDAAAIARCRALLK
;
A
#
# COMPACT_ATOMS: atom_id res chain seq x y z
N MET A 1 54.21 -31.14 -56.21
CA MET A 1 55.07 -31.11 -55.01
C MET A 1 54.82 -29.82 -54.25
N GLN A 2 54.50 -29.96 -52.96
CA GLN A 2 54.76 -29.06 -51.82
C GLN A 2 54.70 -27.52 -52.02
N ALA A 3 53.79 -26.91 -51.26
CA ALA A 3 53.83 -25.48 -50.91
C ALA A 3 54.95 -25.17 -49.90
N PRO A 4 55.39 -23.90 -49.84
CA PRO A 4 55.53 -23.19 -48.55
C PRO A 4 54.98 -21.75 -48.65
N ARG A 5 54.11 -21.30 -47.73
CA ARG A 5 54.37 -20.69 -46.41
C ARG A 5 55.00 -19.27 -46.42
N ARG A 6 54.15 -18.32 -45.98
CA ARG A 6 54.39 -17.14 -45.11
C ARG A 6 55.05 -15.89 -45.70
N ALA A 7 54.33 -14.75 -45.67
CA ALA A 7 54.62 -13.62 -44.76
C ALA A 7 53.59 -12.50 -44.90
N TYR A 8 53.27 -11.87 -43.77
CA TYR A 8 52.37 -10.74 -43.54
C TYR A 8 52.88 -9.43 -44.18
N PHE A 9 52.01 -8.45 -44.44
CA PHE A 9 52.07 -7.07 -43.90
C PHE A 9 51.05 -6.11 -44.59
N LEU A 10 50.11 -5.61 -43.77
CA LEU A 10 49.62 -4.22 -43.65
C LEU A 10 49.10 -3.37 -44.85
N ALA A 11 47.84 -2.94 -44.68
CA ALA A 11 47.37 -1.55 -44.65
C ALA A 11 46.63 -0.91 -45.87
N ALA A 12 45.44 -0.38 -45.51
CA ALA A 12 44.78 0.85 -45.97
C ALA A 12 44.06 0.86 -47.33
N VAL A 13 42.94 1.55 -47.58
CA VAL A 13 41.98 2.37 -46.81
C VAL A 13 40.81 2.68 -47.79
N ALA A 14 39.59 2.85 -47.24
CA ALA A 14 38.42 3.55 -47.78
C ALA A 14 37.68 2.96 -49.00
N LEU A 15 36.37 2.68 -48.83
CA LEU A 15 35.33 3.52 -49.42
C LEU A 15 33.93 3.24 -48.82
N LEU A 16 33.36 4.31 -48.26
CA LEU A 16 31.93 4.66 -48.13
C LEU A 16 30.90 3.57 -47.76
N THR A 17 30.66 3.42 -46.45
CA THR A 17 29.36 3.03 -45.90
C THR A 17 28.54 4.27 -45.59
N THR A 18 27.53 4.57 -46.42
CA THR A 18 26.45 5.50 -46.07
C THR A 18 25.56 4.86 -45.01
N LEU A 19 25.88 5.11 -43.74
CA LEU A 19 24.95 4.87 -42.64
C LEU A 19 23.78 5.85 -42.77
N VAL A 20 22.59 5.31 -43.05
CA VAL A 20 21.32 5.99 -42.81
C VAL A 20 21.17 6.13 -41.29
N SER A 21 21.60 7.26 -40.75
CA SER A 21 21.22 7.72 -39.41
C SER A 21 19.77 8.17 -39.44
N ALA A 22 18.84 7.21 -39.41
CA ALA A 22 17.47 7.47 -39.03
C ALA A 22 17.48 7.93 -37.56
N GLY A 23 17.16 9.20 -37.35
CA GLY A 23 17.17 9.85 -36.04
C GLY A 23 16.36 9.08 -35.00
N CYS A 24 17.01 8.72 -33.90
CA CYS A 24 16.37 8.33 -32.65
C CYS A 24 16.88 9.25 -31.53
N GLY A 25 16.55 10.54 -31.64
CA GLY A 25 16.74 11.54 -30.59
C GLY A 25 15.69 11.45 -29.47
N GLY A 26 15.22 10.25 -29.14
CA GLY A 26 14.32 10.02 -28.01
C GLY A 26 15.15 9.61 -26.80
N GLY A 27 15.41 10.57 -25.90
CA GLY A 27 16.19 10.35 -24.69
C GLY A 27 15.68 9.17 -23.87
N SER A 28 16.57 8.51 -23.12
CA SER A 28 16.24 7.38 -22.24
C SER A 28 15.03 7.67 -21.33
N GLY A 29 14.87 8.94 -20.91
CA GLY A 29 13.73 9.40 -20.13
C GLY A 29 12.38 9.37 -20.84
N ASP A 30 12.30 9.66 -22.13
CA ASP A 30 11.03 9.61 -22.86
C ASP A 30 10.58 8.17 -23.09
N LYS A 31 11.55 7.28 -23.38
CA LYS A 31 11.29 5.83 -23.47
C LYS A 31 10.81 5.27 -22.12
N ALA A 32 11.45 5.67 -21.02
CA ALA A 32 11.04 5.27 -19.68
C ALA A 32 9.61 5.75 -19.34
N LYS A 33 9.29 7.02 -19.61
CA LYS A 33 7.93 7.56 -19.41
C LYS A 33 6.88 6.84 -20.26
N ALA A 34 7.21 6.51 -21.52
CA ALA A 34 6.31 5.76 -22.39
C ALA A 34 6.05 4.34 -21.86
N LEU A 35 7.09 3.65 -21.37
CA LEU A 35 6.96 2.32 -20.75
C LEU A 35 6.09 2.38 -19.48
N LEU A 36 6.32 3.34 -18.60
CA LEU A 36 5.50 3.54 -17.40
C LEU A 36 4.04 3.83 -17.77
N LYS A 37 3.81 4.75 -18.73
CA LYS A 37 2.47 5.08 -19.21
C LYS A 37 1.75 3.84 -19.75
N ARG A 38 2.42 3.02 -20.55
CA ARG A 38 1.88 1.75 -21.05
C ARG A 38 1.53 0.82 -19.89
N GLY A 39 2.50 0.54 -19.02
CA GLY A 39 2.33 -0.36 -17.89
C GLY A 39 1.14 -0.02 -16.99
N PHE A 40 0.96 1.26 -16.65
CA PHE A 40 -0.15 1.71 -15.80
C PHE A 40 -1.49 1.87 -16.52
N SER A 41 -1.51 1.82 -17.86
CA SER A 41 -2.74 1.91 -18.65
C SER A 41 -3.32 0.53 -18.99
N GLU A 42 -2.46 -0.49 -19.06
CA GLU A 42 -2.89 -1.85 -19.34
C GLU A 42 -3.59 -2.49 -18.14
N SER A 43 -4.75 -3.08 -18.39
CA SER A 43 -5.52 -3.78 -17.35
C SER A 43 -4.90 -5.15 -17.06
N ILE A 44 -4.89 -5.52 -15.78
CA ILE A 44 -4.55 -6.87 -15.31
C ILE A 44 -5.87 -7.64 -15.16
N PRO A 45 -6.24 -8.55 -16.08
CA PRO A 45 -7.52 -9.26 -16.03
C PRO A 45 -7.55 -10.31 -14.91
N SER A 46 -6.40 -10.93 -14.62
CA SER A 46 -6.19 -11.90 -13.56
C SER A 46 -4.71 -12.01 -13.23
N ALA A 47 -4.39 -12.42 -12.01
CA ALA A 47 -3.03 -12.70 -11.54
C ALA A 47 -3.07 -13.36 -10.16
N ASN A 48 -1.97 -14.00 -9.76
CA ASN A 48 -1.65 -14.14 -8.35
C ASN A 48 -0.89 -12.89 -7.88
N VAL A 49 -1.43 -12.19 -6.89
CA VAL A 49 -0.91 -10.90 -6.44
C VAL A 49 -0.12 -11.10 -5.15
N SER A 50 1.06 -10.49 -5.07
CA SER A 50 1.84 -10.36 -3.82
C SER A 50 2.07 -8.89 -3.53
N VAL A 51 1.71 -8.44 -2.33
CA VAL A 51 2.00 -7.10 -1.82
C VAL A 51 2.79 -7.23 -0.53
N ASP A 52 3.99 -6.70 -0.52
CA ASP A 52 4.92 -6.77 0.59
C ASP A 52 5.25 -5.36 1.07
N VAL A 53 5.03 -5.10 2.35
CA VAL A 53 5.45 -3.87 3.02
C VAL A 53 6.43 -4.25 4.12
N ASN A 54 7.65 -3.73 4.05
CA ASN A 54 8.65 -3.92 5.09
C ASN A 54 9.10 -2.56 5.60
N VAL A 55 9.03 -2.36 6.91
CA VAL A 55 9.49 -1.17 7.61
C VAL A 55 10.55 -1.58 8.63
N SER A 56 11.76 -1.05 8.46
CA SER A 56 12.85 -1.20 9.43
C SER A 56 13.08 0.13 10.11
N LEU A 57 13.06 0.14 11.45
CA LEU A 57 13.28 1.33 12.27
C LEU A 57 14.56 1.18 13.08
N GLN A 58 15.33 2.24 13.18
CA GLN A 58 16.65 2.24 13.82
C GLN A 58 16.63 3.10 15.08
N GLY A 59 17.28 2.63 16.15
CA GLY A 59 17.44 3.38 17.41
C GLY A 59 16.30 3.20 18.41
N LEU A 60 15.29 2.37 18.12
CA LEU A 60 14.22 2.02 19.06
C LEU A 60 14.57 0.72 19.80
N PRO A 61 14.84 0.75 21.12
CA PRO A 61 15.24 -0.45 21.87
C PRO A 61 14.17 -1.55 21.89
N THR A 62 12.89 -1.16 21.85
CA THR A 62 11.74 -2.07 21.92
C THR A 62 11.33 -2.64 20.57
N LEU A 63 11.96 -2.22 19.47
CA LEU A 63 11.61 -2.64 18.12
C LEU A 63 12.88 -3.02 17.34
N SER A 64 13.42 -4.19 17.67
CA SER A 64 14.62 -4.75 17.03
C SER A 64 14.34 -5.48 15.71
N GLN A 65 13.09 -5.89 15.47
CA GLN A 65 12.68 -6.60 14.25
C GLN A 65 11.89 -5.69 13.30
N PRO A 66 12.05 -5.86 11.98
CA PRO A 66 11.23 -5.14 11.01
C PRO A 66 9.74 -5.44 11.17
N ILE A 67 8.93 -4.40 10.94
CA ILE A 67 7.49 -4.56 10.75
C ILE A 67 7.27 -5.05 9.32
N ARG A 68 6.54 -6.15 9.16
CA ARG A 68 6.25 -6.75 7.85
C ARG A 68 4.75 -6.94 7.71
N VAL A 69 4.24 -6.54 6.55
CA VAL A 69 2.88 -6.85 6.09
C VAL A 69 3.03 -7.55 4.76
N HIS A 70 2.38 -8.70 4.62
CA HIS A 70 2.24 -9.40 3.36
C HIS A 70 0.75 -9.57 3.07
N ILE A 71 0.31 -9.17 1.89
CA ILE A 71 -1.05 -9.38 1.40
C ILE A 71 -0.93 -10.08 0.06
N GLY A 72 -1.62 -11.21 -0.13
CA GLY A 72 -1.51 -11.88 -1.42
C GLY A 72 -2.49 -13.01 -1.63
N GLY A 73 -2.61 -13.39 -2.90
CA GLY A 73 -3.44 -14.49 -3.39
C GLY A 73 -4.06 -14.19 -4.77
N PRO A 74 -4.87 -15.13 -5.29
CA PRO A 74 -5.46 -15.01 -6.62
C PRO A 74 -6.43 -13.84 -6.73
N TYR A 75 -6.43 -13.21 -7.90
CA TYR A 75 -7.32 -12.11 -8.29
C TYR A 75 -7.83 -12.34 -9.71
N LYS A 76 -9.11 -12.00 -9.94
CA LYS A 76 -9.73 -11.96 -11.25
C LYS A 76 -10.70 -10.78 -11.35
N SER A 77 -10.55 -9.98 -12.39
CA SER A 77 -11.55 -8.98 -12.77
C SER A 77 -12.80 -9.67 -13.32
N ASN A 78 -13.98 -9.23 -12.86
CA ASN A 78 -15.26 -9.67 -13.41
C ASN A 78 -15.80 -8.71 -14.48
N GLY A 79 -14.99 -7.74 -14.91
CA GLY A 79 -15.36 -6.69 -15.84
C GLY A 79 -15.80 -5.40 -15.16
N GLN A 80 -16.09 -4.40 -15.99
CA GLN A 80 -16.44 -3.05 -15.56
C GLN A 80 -17.73 -3.03 -14.74
N GLY A 81 -17.75 -2.20 -13.69
CA GLY A 81 -18.92 -2.05 -12.82
C GLY A 81 -19.18 -3.21 -11.86
N LYS A 82 -18.33 -4.26 -11.86
CA LYS A 82 -18.50 -5.44 -11.02
C LYS A 82 -17.38 -5.54 -10.00
N LEU A 83 -17.70 -6.10 -8.83
CA LEU A 83 -16.68 -6.43 -7.84
C LEU A 83 -15.79 -7.55 -8.39
N PRO A 84 -14.46 -7.48 -8.20
CA PRO A 84 -13.56 -8.55 -8.59
C PRO A 84 -13.78 -9.79 -7.73
N SER A 85 -13.39 -10.94 -8.28
CA SER A 85 -13.20 -12.16 -7.50
C SER A 85 -11.76 -12.19 -7.00
N LEU A 86 -11.56 -12.48 -5.71
CA LEU A 86 -10.24 -12.59 -5.11
C LEU A 86 -10.28 -13.46 -3.87
N GLU A 87 -9.15 -14.08 -3.53
CA GLU A 87 -8.93 -14.73 -2.24
C GLU A 87 -7.57 -14.30 -1.74
N TRP A 88 -7.54 -13.34 -0.83
CA TRP A 88 -6.32 -12.74 -0.32
C TRP A 88 -6.13 -13.06 1.15
N GLY A 89 -4.93 -13.50 1.50
CA GLY A 89 -4.45 -13.52 2.88
C GLY A 89 -3.77 -12.21 3.23
N LEU A 90 -3.89 -11.79 4.49
CA LEU A 90 -3.08 -10.73 5.10
C LEU A 90 -2.31 -11.37 6.25
N ASN A 91 -0.99 -11.17 6.26
CA ASN A 91 -0.10 -11.55 7.33
C ASN A 91 0.63 -10.30 7.81
N PHE A 92 0.62 -10.07 9.12
CA PHE A 92 1.35 -9.01 9.78
C PHE A 92 2.31 -9.62 10.80
N SER A 93 3.53 -9.11 10.86
CA SER A 93 4.48 -9.40 11.92
C SER A 93 5.19 -8.11 12.35
N GLY A 94 5.19 -7.79 13.64
CA GLY A 94 5.89 -6.61 14.14
C GLY A 94 5.70 -6.45 15.65
N ALA A 95 6.66 -5.82 16.32
CA ALA A 95 6.62 -5.57 17.77
C ALA A 95 6.33 -6.83 18.62
N GLY A 96 6.86 -7.99 18.21
CA GLY A 96 6.65 -9.28 18.88
C GLY A 96 5.27 -9.90 18.68
N GLN A 97 4.41 -9.31 17.85
CA GLN A 97 3.07 -9.80 17.55
C GLN A 97 2.98 -10.31 16.11
N THR A 98 2.14 -11.32 15.91
CA THR A 98 1.74 -11.78 14.57
C THR A 98 0.22 -11.77 14.47
N PHE A 99 -0.28 -11.39 13.30
CA PHE A 99 -1.70 -11.35 13.01
C PHE A 99 -1.93 -11.87 11.60
N SER A 100 -2.96 -12.70 11.42
CA SER A 100 -3.40 -13.14 10.11
C SER A 100 -4.90 -12.95 9.94
N ALA A 101 -5.29 -12.54 8.75
CA ALA A 101 -6.66 -12.43 8.31
C ALA A 101 -6.76 -12.83 6.84
N GLY A 102 -7.97 -12.97 6.33
CA GLY A 102 -8.18 -13.17 4.90
C GLY A 102 -9.46 -12.51 4.42
N LEU A 103 -9.54 -12.34 3.11
CA LEU A 103 -10.68 -11.81 2.40
C LEU A 103 -10.93 -12.69 1.19
N VAL A 104 -12.16 -13.20 1.07
CA VAL A 104 -12.64 -13.87 -0.15
C VAL A 104 -13.74 -13.02 -0.73
N SER A 105 -13.70 -12.74 -2.03
CA SER A 105 -14.81 -12.18 -2.81
C SER A 105 -15.04 -13.07 -4.01
N THR A 106 -16.30 -13.47 -4.23
CA THR A 106 -16.71 -14.13 -5.48
C THR A 106 -17.20 -13.14 -6.52
N GLY A 107 -17.27 -11.85 -6.18
CA GLY A 107 -17.92 -10.79 -6.97
C GLY A 107 -19.38 -10.54 -6.56
N THR A 108 -20.04 -11.54 -5.97
CA THR A 108 -21.42 -11.44 -5.46
C THR A 108 -21.54 -11.70 -3.97
N GLN A 109 -20.56 -12.39 -3.39
CA GLN A 109 -20.46 -12.63 -1.95
C GLN A 109 -19.04 -12.26 -1.49
N ALA A 110 -18.91 -11.83 -0.24
CA ALA A 110 -17.62 -11.62 0.38
C ALA A 110 -17.57 -12.27 1.77
N PHE A 111 -16.36 -12.67 2.16
CA PHE A 111 -16.09 -13.37 3.41
C PHE A 111 -14.81 -12.84 4.02
N VAL A 112 -14.82 -12.61 5.33
CA VAL A 112 -13.62 -12.30 6.11
C VAL A 112 -13.18 -13.59 6.80
N LYS A 113 -11.90 -13.96 6.67
CA LYS A 113 -11.29 -15.05 7.42
C LYS A 113 -10.61 -14.48 8.66
N TYR A 114 -10.98 -14.96 9.83
CA TYR A 114 -10.34 -14.61 11.09
C TYR A 114 -10.17 -15.86 11.94
N GLN A 115 -8.95 -16.10 12.44
CA GLN A 115 -8.62 -17.29 13.24
C GLN A 115 -9.13 -18.60 12.64
N GLY A 116 -8.96 -18.77 11.32
CA GLY A 116 -9.39 -19.96 10.58
C GLY A 116 -10.89 -20.05 10.29
N THR A 117 -11.74 -19.17 10.82
CA THR A 117 -13.18 -19.15 10.56
C THR A 117 -13.51 -18.11 9.49
N TYR A 118 -14.35 -18.48 8.51
CA TYR A 118 -14.91 -17.55 7.55
C TYR A 118 -16.19 -16.91 8.07
N TYR A 119 -16.33 -15.61 7.83
CA TYR A 119 -17.49 -14.82 8.21
C TYR A 119 -18.07 -14.13 6.98
N LYS A 120 -19.31 -14.46 6.62
CA LYS A 120 -20.00 -13.90 5.46
C LYS A 120 -20.35 -12.43 5.72
N VAL A 121 -19.95 -11.56 4.80
CA VAL A 121 -20.37 -10.16 4.75
C VAL A 121 -21.86 -10.10 4.42
N ASP A 122 -22.60 -9.30 5.18
CA ASP A 122 -24.05 -9.18 5.05
C ASP A 122 -24.47 -8.66 3.66
N ASP A 123 -25.62 -9.14 3.17
CA ASP A 123 -26.08 -8.86 1.81
C ASP A 123 -26.35 -7.35 1.59
N ARG A 124 -26.72 -6.59 2.64
CA ARG A 124 -26.87 -5.12 2.57
C ARG A 124 -25.54 -4.41 2.31
N ILE A 125 -24.46 -4.89 2.93
CA ILE A 125 -23.11 -4.36 2.72
C ILE A 125 -22.67 -4.73 1.30
N MET A 126 -22.93 -5.97 0.87
CA MET A 126 -22.65 -6.41 -0.51
C MET A 126 -23.37 -5.56 -1.56
N ALA A 127 -24.66 -5.27 -1.37
CA ALA A 127 -25.42 -4.42 -2.27
C ALA A 127 -24.82 -3.02 -2.37
N THR A 128 -24.40 -2.44 -1.24
CA THR A 128 -23.71 -1.13 -1.21
C THR A 128 -22.39 -1.18 -1.99
N LEU A 129 -21.58 -2.22 -1.80
CA LEU A 129 -20.31 -2.41 -2.51
C LEU A 129 -20.50 -2.59 -4.01
N GLN A 130 -21.51 -3.36 -4.42
CA GLN A 130 -21.85 -3.58 -5.82
C GLN A 130 -22.35 -2.29 -6.49
N GLN A 131 -23.21 -1.53 -5.81
CA GLN A 131 -23.66 -0.24 -6.30
C GLN A 131 -22.49 0.74 -6.45
N ALA A 132 -21.58 0.79 -5.47
CA ALA A 132 -20.37 1.61 -5.57
C ALA A 132 -19.45 1.17 -6.73
N ALA A 133 -19.35 -0.13 -7.01
CA ALA A 133 -18.61 -0.65 -8.16
C ALA A 133 -19.28 -0.24 -9.48
N ALA A 134 -20.59 -0.40 -9.59
CA ALA A 134 -21.38 -0.03 -10.77
C ALA A 134 -21.25 1.47 -11.09
N SER A 135 -21.38 2.33 -10.09
CA SER A 135 -21.23 3.79 -10.23
C SER A 135 -19.83 4.24 -10.65
N ARG A 136 -18.79 3.42 -10.39
CA ARG A 136 -17.42 3.68 -10.87
C ARG A 136 -17.20 3.19 -12.29
N GLY A 137 -17.97 2.18 -12.71
CA GLY A 137 -17.93 1.66 -14.08
C GLY A 137 -18.41 2.66 -15.13
N THR A 138 -19.18 3.68 -14.78
CA THR A 138 -19.65 4.70 -15.74
C THR A 138 -18.63 5.80 -16.02
N SER A 139 -17.62 5.96 -15.16
CA SER A 139 -16.50 6.88 -15.38
C SER A 139 -15.44 6.15 -16.22
N GLY A 140 -15.43 6.36 -17.54
CA GLY A 140 -14.68 5.57 -18.55
C GLY A 140 -13.14 5.48 -18.45
N SER A 141 -12.53 5.71 -17.29
CA SER A 141 -11.09 5.56 -17.05
C SER A 141 -10.80 4.36 -16.15
N ARG A 142 -10.19 3.31 -16.74
CA ARG A 142 -9.71 2.09 -16.06
C ARG A 142 -8.48 2.31 -15.16
N SER A 143 -8.19 3.56 -14.79
CA SER A 143 -6.92 3.93 -14.17
C SER A 143 -7.04 4.10 -12.66
N LEU A 144 -5.92 3.96 -11.96
CA LEU A 144 -5.75 4.31 -10.54
C LEU A 144 -6.20 5.75 -10.23
N LYS A 145 -6.26 6.65 -11.24
CA LYS A 145 -6.75 8.02 -11.09
C LYS A 145 -8.22 8.06 -10.68
N SER A 146 -9.01 7.05 -11.05
CA SER A 146 -10.39 6.90 -10.56
C SER A 146 -10.45 6.75 -9.04
N PHE A 147 -9.41 6.16 -8.43
CA PHE A 147 -9.22 6.07 -6.98
C PHE A 147 -8.50 7.30 -6.38
N GLY A 148 -8.15 8.29 -7.20
CA GLY A 148 -7.48 9.52 -6.77
C GLY A 148 -5.96 9.37 -6.69
N ILE A 149 -5.41 8.30 -7.26
CA ILE A 149 -3.97 8.00 -7.28
C ILE A 149 -3.49 8.15 -8.71
N ASP A 150 -2.53 9.03 -8.96
CA ASP A 150 -1.89 9.21 -10.27
C ASP A 150 -0.41 8.83 -10.21
N PRO A 151 -0.07 7.53 -10.41
CA PRO A 151 1.30 7.11 -10.26
C PRO A 151 2.27 7.66 -11.32
N LEU A 152 1.80 8.38 -12.34
CA LEU A 152 2.71 9.06 -13.26
C LEU A 152 3.00 10.49 -12.80
N GLY A 153 2.12 11.08 -11.99
CA GLY A 153 2.23 12.47 -11.54
C GLY A 153 3.35 12.72 -10.54
N TRP A 154 3.67 11.72 -9.72
CA TRP A 154 4.77 11.72 -8.75
C TRP A 154 6.10 11.16 -9.27
N ILE A 155 6.20 10.63 -10.50
CA ILE A 155 7.47 10.06 -11.01
C ILE A 155 8.35 11.16 -11.59
N ARG A 156 9.64 11.12 -11.28
CA ARG A 156 10.69 12.00 -11.82
C ARG A 156 11.90 11.20 -12.28
N ASP A 157 12.69 11.78 -13.17
CA ASP A 157 14.02 11.26 -13.55
C ASP A 157 14.00 9.77 -13.97
N ALA A 158 12.93 9.36 -14.66
CA ALA A 158 12.75 7.98 -15.07
C ALA A 158 13.79 7.57 -16.11
N SER A 159 14.33 6.36 -15.98
CA SER A 159 15.33 5.80 -16.88
C SER A 159 15.09 4.32 -17.09
N VAL A 160 15.32 3.87 -18.32
CA VAL A 160 15.29 2.44 -18.65
C VAL A 160 16.58 1.81 -18.13
N GLN A 161 16.43 0.71 -17.42
CA GLN A 161 17.51 -0.09 -16.87
C GLN A 161 17.65 -1.40 -17.67
N ASP A 162 18.59 -2.23 -17.25
CA ASP A 162 18.76 -3.56 -17.83
C ASP A 162 17.48 -4.39 -17.70
N ASP A 163 17.25 -5.22 -18.72
CA ASP A 163 16.09 -6.10 -18.73
C ASP A 163 16.16 -7.11 -17.57
N ALA A 164 15.01 -7.41 -16.96
CA ALA A 164 14.91 -8.33 -15.83
C ALA A 164 13.83 -9.40 -16.05
N THR A 165 13.86 -10.45 -15.25
CA THR A 165 12.81 -11.48 -15.24
C THR A 165 12.02 -11.38 -13.93
N VAL A 166 10.70 -11.34 -14.03
CA VAL A 166 9.79 -11.31 -12.88
C VAL A 166 8.77 -12.43 -13.05
N ALA A 167 8.67 -13.31 -12.05
CA ALA A 167 7.77 -14.48 -12.07
C ALA A 167 7.84 -15.28 -13.39
N GLY A 168 9.06 -15.50 -13.91
CA GLY A 168 9.30 -16.23 -15.16
C GLY A 168 9.05 -15.44 -16.46
N VAL A 169 8.65 -14.17 -16.39
CA VAL A 169 8.36 -13.32 -17.55
C VAL A 169 9.48 -12.32 -17.79
N ALA A 170 9.96 -12.23 -19.04
CA ALA A 170 10.92 -11.21 -19.44
C ALA A 170 10.28 -9.80 -19.42
N THR A 171 10.96 -8.85 -18.77
CA THR A 171 10.45 -7.49 -18.54
C THR A 171 11.43 -6.41 -19.01
N LYS A 172 10.88 -5.24 -19.34
CA LYS A 172 11.62 -3.97 -19.33
C LYS A 172 11.58 -3.41 -17.91
N HIS A 173 12.73 -2.99 -17.40
CA HIS A 173 12.87 -2.37 -16.09
C HIS A 173 13.01 -0.85 -16.25
N VAL A 174 12.22 -0.11 -15.49
CA VAL A 174 12.32 1.33 -15.36
C VAL A 174 12.60 1.67 -13.89
N ALA A 175 13.67 2.41 -13.64
CA ALA A 175 13.94 3.02 -12.35
C ALA A 175 13.61 4.52 -12.43
N ALA A 176 13.02 5.06 -11.38
CA ALA A 176 12.69 6.48 -11.33
C ALA A 176 12.70 7.02 -9.90
N GLY A 177 12.92 8.33 -9.77
CA GLY A 177 12.73 9.04 -8.51
C GLY A 177 11.24 9.32 -8.23
N VAL A 178 10.93 9.60 -6.97
CA VAL A 178 9.55 9.84 -6.51
C VAL A 178 9.39 11.20 -5.85
N ASP A 179 8.40 11.97 -6.27
CA ASP A 179 7.94 13.20 -5.62
C ASP A 179 7.05 12.86 -4.41
N ILE A 180 7.64 12.97 -3.22
CA ILE A 180 7.00 12.65 -1.94
C ILE A 180 5.83 13.59 -1.63
N GLY A 181 5.89 14.85 -2.03
CA GLY A 181 4.79 15.78 -1.79
C GLY A 181 3.54 15.34 -2.56
N LYS A 182 3.72 14.97 -3.84
CA LYS A 182 2.63 14.45 -4.67
C LYS A 182 2.13 13.09 -4.21
N LEU A 183 3.04 12.20 -3.78
CA LEU A 183 2.68 10.91 -3.16
C LEU A 183 1.67 11.08 -2.04
N PHE A 184 2.06 11.85 -1.02
CA PHE A 184 1.26 12.02 0.19
C PHE A 184 0.01 12.87 -0.10
N GLY A 185 0.07 13.76 -1.09
CA GLY A 185 -1.11 14.44 -1.63
C GLY A 185 -2.15 13.47 -2.19
N ASP A 186 -1.75 12.46 -2.95
CA ASP A 186 -2.65 11.43 -3.45
C ASP A 186 -3.12 10.48 -2.35
N LEU A 187 -2.24 10.09 -1.42
CA LEU A 187 -2.64 9.30 -0.24
C LEU A 187 -3.73 10.00 0.56
N ASN A 188 -3.62 11.31 0.76
CA ASN A 188 -4.66 12.10 1.43
C ASN A 188 -6.01 12.06 0.70
N LYS A 189 -6.02 12.04 -0.64
CA LYS A 189 -7.24 11.89 -1.43
C LYS A 189 -7.88 10.52 -1.22
N VAL A 190 -7.06 9.46 -1.16
CA VAL A 190 -7.53 8.09 -0.87
C VAL A 190 -8.13 8.01 0.53
N VAL A 191 -7.45 8.54 1.55
CA VAL A 191 -7.93 8.58 2.94
C VAL A 191 -9.25 9.33 3.05
N ALA A 192 -9.38 10.49 2.37
CA ALA A 192 -10.62 11.26 2.37
C ALA A 192 -11.81 10.44 1.83
N ARG A 193 -11.57 9.66 0.77
CA ARG A 193 -12.59 8.83 0.13
C ARG A 193 -12.93 7.58 0.93
N ALA A 194 -11.94 6.98 1.60
CA ALA A 194 -12.13 5.80 2.44
C ALA A 194 -12.91 6.10 3.73
N GLY A 195 -12.71 7.29 4.32
CA GLY A 195 -13.37 7.73 5.56
C GLY A 195 -14.89 7.95 5.48
N GLY A 196 -15.50 7.73 4.31
CA GLY A 196 -16.96 7.73 4.13
C GLY A 196 -17.62 6.34 4.12
N ALA A 197 -16.86 5.26 3.94
CA ALA A 197 -17.42 3.93 3.65
C ALA A 197 -17.46 2.97 4.86
N VAL A 198 -16.74 3.27 5.94
CA VAL A 198 -16.66 2.40 7.12
C VAL A 198 -16.75 3.30 8.35
N GLY A 199 -17.83 3.17 9.13
CA GLY A 199 -18.13 4.01 10.31
C GLY A 199 -17.17 3.86 11.50
N ALA A 200 -15.92 3.46 11.27
CA ALA A 200 -14.85 3.44 12.26
C ALA A 200 -13.92 4.65 12.04
N ALA A 201 -13.24 5.09 13.10
CA ALA A 201 -12.36 6.28 13.16
C ALA A 201 -11.73 6.67 11.82
N ARG A 202 -12.11 7.84 11.29
CA ARG A 202 -11.52 8.37 10.06
C ARG A 202 -10.01 8.52 10.27
N PRO A 203 -9.16 7.89 9.44
CA PRO A 203 -7.73 8.17 9.49
C PRO A 203 -7.54 9.66 9.24
N GLN A 204 -6.78 10.33 10.11
CA GLN A 204 -6.50 11.75 9.94
C GLN A 204 -5.68 11.96 8.67
N GLN A 205 -6.07 12.94 7.86
CA GLN A 205 -5.28 13.36 6.71
C GLN A 205 -4.01 14.06 7.18
N LEU A 206 -2.93 13.91 6.43
CA LEU A 206 -1.68 14.61 6.69
C LEU A 206 -1.83 16.07 6.26
N THR A 207 -1.48 17.02 7.14
CA THR A 207 -1.48 18.44 6.76
C THR A 207 -0.30 18.75 5.84
N PRO A 208 -0.35 19.83 5.03
CA PRO A 208 0.79 20.24 4.21
C PRO A 208 2.10 20.40 5.01
N ALA A 209 2.02 20.99 6.21
CA ALA A 209 3.17 21.15 7.10
C ALA A 209 3.77 19.80 7.53
N VAL A 210 2.94 18.80 7.81
CA VAL A 210 3.43 17.44 8.14
C VAL A 210 4.07 16.79 6.92
N ILE A 211 3.52 16.96 5.72
CA ILE A 211 4.10 16.45 4.47
C ILE A 211 5.47 17.08 4.22
N ASP A 212 5.62 18.39 4.42
CA ASP A 212 6.90 19.08 4.26
C ASP A 212 7.94 18.61 5.27
N GLN A 213 7.53 18.34 6.52
CA GLN A 213 8.41 17.76 7.52
C GLN A 213 8.83 16.32 7.15
N ILE A 214 7.93 15.51 6.59
CA ILE A 214 8.27 14.17 6.09
C ILE A 214 9.24 14.27 4.91
N LYS A 215 9.03 15.23 4.00
CA LYS A 215 9.88 15.43 2.83
C LYS A 215 11.31 15.80 3.21
N SER A 216 11.53 16.56 4.29
CA SER A 216 12.86 17.01 4.70
C SER A 216 13.73 15.89 5.29
N VAL A 217 13.12 14.81 5.79
CA VAL A 217 13.83 13.68 6.39
C VAL A 217 13.97 12.47 5.46
N ILE A 218 13.25 12.45 4.33
CA ILE A 218 13.32 11.35 3.36
C ILE A 218 14.51 11.56 2.42
N HIS A 219 15.25 10.48 2.21
CA HIS A 219 16.38 10.40 1.31
C HIS A 219 16.11 9.38 0.21
N ASP A 220 16.58 9.71 -1.00
CA ASP A 220 16.57 8.84 -2.20
C ASP A 220 15.26 8.05 -2.42
N PRO A 221 14.11 8.73 -2.54
CA PRO A 221 12.85 8.03 -2.76
C PRO A 221 12.80 7.53 -4.21
N LYS A 222 12.76 6.21 -4.37
CA LYS A 222 12.88 5.55 -5.68
C LYS A 222 11.76 4.55 -5.91
N VAL A 223 11.40 4.38 -7.18
CA VAL A 223 10.48 3.36 -7.64
C VAL A 223 11.08 2.58 -8.79
N ASP A 224 10.95 1.25 -8.71
CA ASP A 224 11.29 0.32 -9.76
C ASP A 224 10.01 -0.28 -10.34
N VAL A 225 9.86 -0.24 -11.65
CA VAL A 225 8.69 -0.78 -12.36
C VAL A 225 9.15 -1.74 -13.45
N TYR A 226 8.54 -2.92 -13.47
CA TYR A 226 8.85 -4.00 -14.39
C TYR A 226 7.62 -4.27 -15.28
N VAL A 227 7.80 -4.08 -16.58
CA VAL A 227 6.73 -4.18 -17.58
C VAL A 227 7.02 -5.36 -18.52
N GLY A 228 6.07 -6.28 -18.70
CA GLY A 228 6.20 -7.43 -19.59
C GLY A 228 6.54 -7.00 -21.01
N LYS A 229 7.57 -7.62 -21.62
CA LYS A 229 8.02 -7.26 -22.98
C LYS A 229 6.98 -7.60 -24.04
N GLN A 230 6.18 -8.64 -23.82
CA GLN A 230 5.24 -9.17 -24.81
C GLN A 230 3.88 -8.46 -24.77
N ASP A 231 3.33 -8.22 -23.58
CA ASP A 231 1.97 -7.72 -23.39
C ASP A 231 1.91 -6.29 -22.84
N GLY A 232 3.05 -5.69 -22.49
CA GLY A 232 3.12 -4.33 -21.97
C GLY A 232 2.48 -4.14 -20.59
N ARG A 233 2.12 -5.23 -19.89
CA ARG A 233 1.47 -5.18 -18.57
C ARG A 233 2.49 -5.17 -17.45
N ILE A 234 2.20 -4.43 -16.38
CA ILE A 234 3.06 -4.44 -15.19
C ILE A 234 3.13 -5.85 -14.60
N ARG A 235 4.34 -6.27 -14.25
CA ARG A 235 4.64 -7.48 -13.48
C ARG A 235 5.04 -7.17 -12.06
N ARG A 236 5.73 -6.05 -11.83
CA ARG A 236 6.09 -5.61 -10.49
C ARG A 236 6.27 -4.11 -10.41
N ALA A 237 5.93 -3.52 -9.28
CA ALA A 237 6.32 -2.17 -8.91
C ALA A 237 6.83 -2.19 -7.46
N ALA A 238 7.95 -1.53 -7.18
CA ALA A 238 8.56 -1.48 -5.85
C ALA A 238 8.99 -0.06 -5.51
N LEU A 239 8.43 0.50 -4.45
CA LEU A 239 8.79 1.78 -3.86
C LEU A 239 9.76 1.55 -2.70
N GLY A 240 10.90 2.23 -2.71
CA GLY A 240 11.86 2.25 -1.62
C GLY A 240 12.03 3.66 -1.07
N LEU A 241 11.97 3.79 0.26
CA LEU A 241 12.16 5.05 0.98
C LEU A 241 13.15 4.83 2.12
N GLN A 242 14.03 5.78 2.33
CA GLN A 242 14.94 5.85 3.47
C GLN A 242 14.71 7.18 4.17
N PHE A 243 14.89 7.23 5.48
CA PHE A 243 14.76 8.48 6.22
C PHE A 243 15.67 8.53 7.45
N SER A 244 16.08 9.74 7.82
CA SER A 244 16.90 10.00 8.99
C SER A 244 16.34 11.18 9.77
N LEU A 245 16.21 11.03 11.09
CA LEU A 245 15.74 12.09 11.97
C LEU A 245 16.93 12.93 12.47
N PRO A 246 16.84 14.28 12.42
CA PRO A 246 17.85 15.14 13.03
C PRO A 246 17.87 14.94 14.55
N GLN A 247 19.03 15.08 15.19
CA GLN A 247 19.26 14.76 16.62
C GLN A 247 18.22 15.38 17.56
N GLN A 248 17.83 16.63 17.31
CA GLN A 248 16.78 17.35 18.05
C GLN A 248 15.40 16.66 18.00
N ALA A 249 15.07 16.01 16.88
CA ALA A 249 13.81 15.27 16.72
C ALA A 249 13.88 13.86 17.31
N GLN A 250 15.08 13.28 17.45
CA GLN A 250 15.24 11.92 17.99
C GLN A 250 14.77 11.82 19.44
N ALA A 251 15.03 12.86 20.26
CA ALA A 251 14.56 12.91 21.65
C ALA A 251 13.02 12.84 21.74
N LEU A 252 12.33 13.57 20.87
CA LEU A 252 10.86 13.56 20.79
C LEU A 252 10.32 12.22 20.23
N ALA A 253 11.10 11.56 19.39
CA ALA A 253 10.76 10.28 18.78
C ALA A 253 11.31 9.06 19.56
N ARG A 254 11.57 9.22 20.87
CA ARG A 254 12.01 8.15 21.79
C ARG A 254 13.28 7.42 21.31
N GLY A 255 14.21 8.15 20.72
CA GLY A 255 15.48 7.62 20.22
C GLY A 255 15.45 7.11 18.79
N LEU A 256 14.32 7.20 18.07
CA LEU A 256 14.26 6.87 16.64
C LEU A 256 15.27 7.72 15.86
N LYS A 257 16.23 7.05 15.23
CA LYS A 257 17.28 7.69 14.43
C LYS A 257 16.89 7.82 12.96
N GLY A 258 16.11 6.87 12.46
CA GLY A 258 15.78 6.76 11.05
C GLY A 258 15.24 5.38 10.72
N GLY A 259 15.20 5.05 9.44
CA GLY A 259 14.72 3.77 8.98
C GLY A 259 14.60 3.68 7.47
N SER A 260 14.06 2.54 7.03
CA SER A 260 13.75 2.28 5.62
C SER A 260 12.37 1.65 5.51
N MET A 261 11.64 2.02 4.47
CA MET A 261 10.39 1.39 4.08
C MET A 261 10.50 0.89 2.64
N THR A 262 10.07 -0.34 2.41
CA THR A 262 9.85 -0.86 1.06
C THR A 262 8.40 -1.29 0.92
N ILE A 263 7.81 -0.99 -0.22
CA ILE A 263 6.49 -1.45 -0.62
C ILE A 263 6.65 -2.05 -2.00
N SER A 264 6.35 -3.33 -2.19
CA SER A 264 6.32 -3.94 -3.51
C SER A 264 4.98 -4.60 -3.80
N VAL A 265 4.54 -4.48 -5.04
CA VAL A 265 3.44 -5.28 -5.61
C VAL A 265 3.99 -6.09 -6.78
N GLU A 266 3.69 -7.38 -6.80
CA GLU A 266 4.04 -8.32 -7.88
C GLU A 266 2.80 -9.03 -8.40
N PHE A 267 2.78 -9.30 -9.70
CA PHE A 267 1.72 -9.99 -10.42
C PHE A 267 2.32 -11.19 -11.17
N ALA A 268 2.07 -12.38 -10.67
CA ALA A 268 2.43 -13.64 -11.32
C ALA A 268 1.24 -14.22 -12.10
N GLY A 269 1.51 -14.99 -13.17
CA GLY A 269 0.46 -15.65 -13.96
C GLY A 269 -0.56 -14.67 -14.56
N VAL A 270 -0.10 -13.50 -15.03
CA VAL A 270 -1.01 -12.46 -15.53
C VAL A 270 -1.80 -12.95 -16.74
N GLY A 271 -3.13 -12.94 -16.62
CA GLY A 271 -4.03 -13.43 -17.67
C GLY A 271 -4.36 -14.92 -17.59
N GLU A 272 -3.73 -15.67 -16.68
CA GLU A 272 -4.07 -17.07 -16.45
C GLU A 272 -5.44 -17.20 -15.74
N PRO A 273 -6.24 -18.23 -16.02
CA PRO A 273 -7.50 -18.48 -15.32
C PRO A 273 -7.29 -18.59 -13.82
N GLN A 274 -8.14 -17.91 -13.05
CA GLN A 274 -8.16 -18.00 -11.58
C GLN A 274 -9.53 -18.48 -11.12
N THR A 275 -9.53 -19.50 -10.26
CA THR A 275 -10.73 -20.05 -9.63
C THR A 275 -10.79 -19.54 -8.20
N ILE A 276 -11.83 -18.76 -7.88
CA ILE A 276 -12.11 -18.28 -6.54
C ILE A 276 -13.53 -18.70 -6.20
N THR A 277 -13.70 -19.47 -5.14
CA THR A 277 -15.00 -20.02 -4.69
C THR A 277 -15.36 -19.52 -3.31
N ALA A 278 -16.66 -19.47 -3.00
CA ALA A 278 -17.11 -19.23 -1.64
C ALA A 278 -16.62 -20.38 -0.72
N PRO A 279 -16.27 -20.09 0.55
CA PRO A 279 -15.94 -21.12 1.51
C PRO A 279 -17.17 -22.01 1.77
N ALA A 280 -16.94 -23.31 1.99
CA ALA A 280 -18.02 -24.29 2.20
C ALA A 280 -18.87 -23.99 3.45
N SER A 281 -18.28 -23.34 4.46
CA SER A 281 -18.98 -22.92 5.67
C SER A 281 -18.56 -21.49 6.06
N SER A 282 -19.51 -20.75 6.64
CA SER A 282 -19.24 -19.41 7.16
C SER A 282 -20.22 -19.05 8.28
N LYS A 283 -19.78 -18.17 9.18
CA LYS A 283 -20.62 -17.55 10.22
C LYS A 283 -21.07 -16.16 9.78
N PRO A 284 -22.11 -15.55 10.38
CA PRO A 284 -22.44 -14.15 10.12
C PRO A 284 -21.32 -13.21 10.54
N LEU A 285 -21.02 -12.15 9.76
CA LEU A 285 -20.01 -11.14 10.13
C LEU A 285 -20.28 -10.46 11.48
N SER A 286 -21.56 -10.37 11.88
CA SER A 286 -21.95 -9.85 13.19
C SER A 286 -21.37 -10.65 14.37
N GLU A 287 -21.10 -11.94 14.20
CA GLU A 287 -20.43 -12.76 15.22
C GLU A 287 -18.97 -12.36 15.41
N LEU A 288 -18.25 -12.09 14.31
CA LEU A 288 -16.90 -11.54 14.38
C LEU A 288 -16.89 -10.17 15.08
N ALA A 289 -17.85 -9.30 14.76
CA ALA A 289 -17.95 -8.00 15.40
C ALA A 289 -18.17 -8.12 16.93
N LYS A 290 -18.98 -9.08 17.38
CA LYS A 290 -19.14 -9.37 18.83
C LYS A 290 -17.85 -9.87 19.45
N GLN A 291 -17.14 -10.79 18.80
CA GLN A 291 -15.86 -11.32 19.29
C GLN A 291 -14.81 -10.21 19.43
N LEU A 292 -14.68 -9.33 18.45
CA LEU A 292 -13.73 -8.22 18.48
C LEU A 292 -14.10 -7.18 19.54
N ARG A 293 -15.40 -6.90 19.76
CA ARG A 293 -15.85 -6.05 20.88
C ARG A 293 -15.54 -6.68 22.24
N GLY A 294 -15.68 -8.00 22.38
CA GLY A 294 -15.28 -8.73 23.58
C GLY A 294 -13.79 -8.59 23.89
N LEU A 295 -12.94 -8.70 22.86
CA LEU A 295 -11.48 -8.48 22.98
C LEU A 295 -11.13 -7.02 23.34
N ALA A 296 -11.80 -6.05 22.73
CA ALA A 296 -11.67 -4.65 23.08
C ALA A 296 -12.18 -4.33 24.50
N GLY A 297 -13.07 -5.16 25.05
CA GLY A 297 -13.57 -5.06 26.43
C GLY A 297 -12.70 -5.77 27.47
N LEU A 298 -11.91 -6.78 27.07
CA LEU A 298 -10.99 -7.53 27.94
C LEU A 298 -9.58 -6.91 27.99
N GLY A 299 -9.21 -6.11 26.99
CA GLY A 299 -8.12 -5.14 27.12
C GLY A 299 -8.69 -3.82 27.63
N GLY A 300 -8.44 -3.48 28.89
CA GLY A 300 -8.90 -2.25 29.55
C GLY A 300 -8.42 -0.93 28.92
N LEU A 301 -8.88 -0.65 27.70
CA LEU A 301 -8.85 0.64 27.00
C LEU A 301 -10.19 0.91 26.25
N GLY A 302 -11.26 0.19 26.54
CA GLY A 302 -12.60 0.43 25.98
C GLY A 302 -13.68 0.25 27.03
N GLY A 303 -14.29 1.36 27.47
CA GLY A 303 -15.20 1.40 28.61
C GLY A 303 -16.45 0.54 28.48
N SER A 304 -16.84 0.02 29.65
CA SER A 304 -18.08 -0.64 30.03
C SER A 304 -19.33 -0.17 29.29
N SER A 305 -20.09 -1.12 28.74
CA SER A 305 -21.54 -1.00 28.59
C SER A 305 -22.21 -2.37 28.72
N SER A 306 -22.30 -2.87 29.95
CA SER A 306 -23.36 -3.81 30.34
C SER A 306 -24.56 -2.98 30.79
N SER A 307 -25.69 -3.24 30.13
CA SER A 307 -26.99 -2.61 30.31
C SER A 307 -27.62 -2.94 31.66
N THR A 308 -28.00 -1.90 32.41
CA THR A 308 -29.20 -1.90 33.26
C THR A 308 -29.75 -0.48 33.35
N THR A 309 -30.99 -0.32 32.88
CA THR A 309 -32.03 0.68 33.24
C THR A 309 -31.65 2.17 33.39
N ALA A 310 -32.34 2.99 32.60
CA ALA A 310 -32.37 4.46 32.69
C ALA A 310 -32.69 4.97 34.11
N PRO A 311 -32.19 6.17 34.49
CA PRO A 311 -32.90 7.40 34.13
C PRO A 311 -32.01 8.50 33.53
N SER A 312 -32.67 9.38 32.79
CA SER A 312 -32.14 10.58 32.14
C SER A 312 -31.36 11.50 33.10
N THR A 313 -30.06 11.68 32.83
CA THR A 313 -29.30 12.87 33.26
C THR A 313 -28.34 13.27 32.14
N GLY A 314 -28.40 14.54 31.73
CA GLY A 314 -27.71 15.06 30.55
C GLY A 314 -26.18 15.02 30.70
N GLY A 315 -25.52 14.22 29.85
CA GLY A 315 -24.07 14.26 29.67
C GLY A 315 -23.71 15.24 28.56
N ARG A 316 -23.09 16.36 28.92
CA ARG A 316 -22.56 17.36 27.97
C ARG A 316 -21.34 16.80 27.24
N THR A 317 -21.27 17.02 25.93
CA THR A 317 -20.08 16.75 25.13
C THR A 317 -18.91 17.61 25.62
N PRO A 318 -17.71 17.05 25.82
CA PRO A 318 -16.57 17.84 26.31
C PRO A 318 -16.20 18.93 25.32
N SER A 319 -15.95 20.13 25.83
CA SER A 319 -15.46 21.28 25.05
C SER A 319 -14.04 21.03 24.53
N ALA A 320 -13.66 21.74 23.46
CA ALA A 320 -12.30 21.69 22.91
C ALA A 320 -11.22 22.03 23.97
N GLN A 321 -11.54 22.87 24.94
CA GLN A 321 -10.65 23.24 26.03
C GLN A 321 -10.45 22.09 27.04
N GLN A 322 -11.49 21.29 27.30
CA GLN A 322 -11.38 20.06 28.12
C GLN A 322 -10.49 19.02 27.43
N PHE A 323 -10.59 18.90 26.10
CA PHE A 323 -9.70 18.02 25.33
C PHE A 323 -8.24 18.47 25.36
N GLN A 324 -7.96 19.77 25.24
CA GLN A 324 -6.59 20.29 25.38
C GLN A 324 -5.99 20.03 26.77
N ARG A 325 -6.79 20.21 27.83
CA ARG A 325 -6.36 19.92 29.21
C ARG A 325 -6.11 18.43 29.42
N TYR A 326 -6.95 17.58 28.86
CA TYR A 326 -6.76 16.13 28.87
C TYR A 326 -5.47 15.70 28.16
N ALA A 327 -5.21 16.21 26.95
CA ALA A 327 -4.00 15.92 26.19
C ALA A 327 -2.73 16.36 26.92
N LYS A 328 -2.75 17.55 27.53
CA LYS A 328 -1.63 18.06 28.34
C LYS A 328 -1.39 17.22 29.59
N CYS A 329 -2.46 16.75 30.26
CA CYS A 329 -2.37 15.85 31.39
C CYS A 329 -1.74 14.51 31.01
N LEU A 330 -2.17 13.91 29.89
CA LEU A 330 -1.57 12.67 29.39
C LEU A 330 -0.11 12.83 28.98
N GLY A 331 0.27 13.98 28.41
CA GLY A 331 1.66 14.27 28.05
C GLY A 331 2.61 14.37 29.26
N ALA A 332 2.08 14.68 30.44
CA ALA A 332 2.82 14.76 31.69
C ALA A 332 2.72 13.49 32.55
N ALA A 333 1.75 12.60 32.29
CA ALA A 333 1.53 11.39 33.07
C ALA A 333 2.46 10.25 32.64
N ASN A 334 2.94 9.47 33.60
CA ASN A 334 3.63 8.22 33.29
C ASN A 334 2.62 7.21 32.69
N PRO A 335 2.86 6.68 31.47
CA PRO A 335 1.92 5.80 30.79
C PRO A 335 1.73 4.43 31.46
N THR A 336 2.55 4.08 32.46
CA THR A 336 2.36 2.86 33.27
C THR A 336 1.62 3.10 34.58
N ASP A 337 1.34 4.36 34.94
CA ASP A 337 0.56 4.71 36.13
C ASP A 337 -0.93 4.84 35.78
N ALA A 338 -1.66 3.75 35.99
CA ALA A 338 -3.10 3.68 35.74
C ALA A 338 -3.91 4.71 36.56
N ALA A 339 -3.45 5.08 37.76
CA ALA A 339 -4.10 6.09 38.59
C ALA A 339 -3.89 7.51 38.04
N ALA A 340 -2.70 7.81 37.51
CA ALA A 340 -2.44 9.07 36.82
C ALA A 340 -3.31 9.22 35.56
N ILE A 341 -3.45 8.15 34.77
CA ILE A 341 -4.29 8.15 33.56
C ILE A 341 -5.78 8.33 33.92
N ALA A 342 -6.25 7.68 35.00
CA ALA A 342 -7.61 7.83 35.49
C ALA A 342 -7.91 9.28 35.93
N ARG A 343 -6.96 9.95 36.61
CA ARG A 343 -7.06 11.36 36.98
C ARG A 343 -7.17 12.27 35.75
N CYS A 344 -6.42 12.00 34.68
CA CYS A 344 -6.53 12.78 33.44
C CYS A 344 -7.92 12.65 32.81
N ARG A 345 -8.52 11.45 32.80
CA ARG A 345 -9.86 11.23 32.23
C ARG A 345 -10.96 12.01 32.95
N ALA A 346 -10.78 12.36 34.22
CA ALA A 346 -11.72 13.19 34.95
C ALA A 346 -11.84 14.62 34.37
N LEU A 347 -10.88 15.08 33.57
CA LEU A 347 -10.91 16.38 32.90
C LEU A 347 -11.88 16.43 31.71
N LEU A 348 -12.44 15.29 31.30
CA LEU A 348 -13.41 15.16 30.21
C LEU A 348 -14.87 15.04 30.71
N LYS A 349 -15.10 15.10 32.02
CA LYS A 349 -16.43 15.19 32.62
C LYS A 349 -16.80 16.66 32.83
#